data_AF-A0A7S2G5D8-F1
#
_entry.id   AF-A0A7S2G5D8-F1
#
_cell.length_a   1.000
_cell.length_b   1.000
_cell.length_c   1.000
_cell.angle_alpha   90.00
_cell.angle_beta   90.00
_cell.angle_gamma   90.00
#
_symmetry.space_group_name_H-M   'P 1'
#
loop_
_entity.id
_entity.type
_entity.pdbx_description
1 polymer ?
#
loop_
_entity_poly.entity_id
_entity_poly.type
_entity_poly.pdbx_seq_one_letter_code
_entity_poly.pdbx_strand_id
1 'polypeptide(L)'
;KTRRQSKAAAAKMKHEGEAGAGEAQQGVTPVEKFEHAQPTQTHMALAALAGAGRVMYCVTQNVDGLHQRSGFPVDRLAVLHGDVFTERCEVCGADYFRDTDIGGLSFRYTGRVCEKEGCSGKLRDTVLDWEDELPEVEIRESERQIAACDLVLCLGTSLRIEPAGSLPLQAKKFALVNLQKTPYDDQAALIVRARADDVMCYVMEALGLKIPDPSLFKMKTKGAFSDDATAEKAPTEGTHQREITDGKGCGSGSGCPRSDGGAHALNIIDGKEAGTGPLPHSTPTTNRGVKRERSEVS
;
A
#
# COMPACT_ATOMS: atom_id res chain seq x y z
N LYS A 1 54.54 -16.12 24.04
CA LYS A 1 55.01 -17.41 23.48
C LYS A 1 53.79 -18.32 23.27
N THR A 2 52.88 -17.98 22.37
CA THR A 2 52.88 -18.32 20.93
C THR A 2 52.74 -19.81 20.64
N ARG A 3 51.58 -20.14 20.04
CA ARG A 3 51.49 -21.02 18.87
C ARG A 3 51.94 -22.48 19.07
N ARG A 4 51.18 -23.26 19.85
CA ARG A 4 51.25 -24.73 19.80
C ARG A 4 50.05 -25.49 20.43
N GLN A 5 48.83 -24.95 20.34
CA GLN A 5 47.61 -25.67 20.76
C GLN A 5 46.52 -25.73 19.68
N SER A 6 46.90 -25.58 18.41
CA SER A 6 46.01 -25.79 17.26
C SER A 6 46.71 -26.66 16.22
N LYS A 7 46.34 -27.96 16.16
CA LYS A 7 46.42 -28.88 14.98
C LYS A 7 46.29 -30.40 15.27
N ALA A 8 45.83 -30.84 16.44
CA ALA A 8 45.76 -32.29 16.76
C ALA A 8 44.34 -32.89 16.87
N ALA A 9 43.29 -32.22 16.38
CA ALA A 9 41.91 -32.74 16.40
C ALA A 9 41.30 -32.97 15.00
N ALA A 10 42.11 -32.96 13.94
CA ALA A 10 41.67 -33.12 12.57
C ALA A 10 42.59 -34.09 11.81
N ALA A 11 42.45 -35.40 12.04
CA ALA A 11 42.82 -36.48 11.12
C ALA A 11 42.78 -37.86 11.81
N LYS A 12 41.59 -38.37 12.15
CA LYS A 12 41.34 -39.82 12.26
C LYS A 12 39.86 -40.07 12.49
N MET A 13 39.14 -40.26 11.38
CA MET A 13 37.88 -41.01 11.25
C MET A 13 37.31 -40.72 9.85
N LYS A 14 38.01 -41.23 8.84
CA LYS A 14 37.49 -41.40 7.48
C LYS A 14 37.78 -42.84 7.09
N HIS A 15 36.82 -43.72 7.35
CA HIS A 15 36.44 -44.85 6.51
C HIS A 15 35.31 -45.61 7.21
N GLU A 16 34.39 -46.12 6.38
CA GLU A 16 33.29 -47.06 6.69
C GLU A 16 31.91 -46.43 6.94
N GLY A 17 30.98 -46.68 6.00
CA GLY A 17 29.54 -46.53 6.21
C GLY A 17 28.75 -45.93 5.05
N GLU A 18 28.64 -46.64 3.92
CA GLU A 18 27.49 -46.48 3.01
C GLU A 18 26.23 -47.05 3.66
N ALA A 19 25.15 -46.26 3.75
CA ALA A 19 23.76 -46.71 3.65
C ALA A 19 22.85 -45.47 3.53
N GLY A 20 22.06 -45.42 2.46
CA GLY A 20 21.30 -44.25 2.05
C GLY A 20 20.15 -43.85 2.98
N ALA A 21 19.92 -42.55 3.04
CA ALA A 21 18.63 -41.94 3.28
C ALA A 21 18.50 -40.77 2.30
N GLY A 22 17.54 -40.85 1.38
CA GLY A 22 17.29 -39.79 0.42
C GLY A 22 16.74 -38.56 1.15
N GLU A 23 17.52 -37.49 1.18
CA GLU A 23 17.00 -36.17 1.54
C GLU A 23 16.24 -35.63 0.31
N ALA A 24 14.91 -35.62 0.43
CA ALA A 24 14.07 -34.88 -0.48
C ALA A 24 14.46 -33.39 -0.39
N GLN A 25 15.15 -32.88 -1.42
CA GLN A 25 15.24 -31.45 -1.65
C GLN A 25 13.82 -30.94 -1.87
N GLN A 26 13.21 -30.38 -0.83
CA GLN A 26 12.02 -29.56 -0.97
C GLN A 26 12.40 -28.42 -1.91
N GLY A 27 11.90 -28.51 -3.15
CA GLY A 27 12.14 -27.49 -4.16
C GLY A 27 11.67 -26.15 -3.62
N VAL A 28 12.61 -25.23 -3.44
CA VAL A 28 12.29 -23.81 -3.26
C VAL A 28 11.55 -23.41 -4.53
N THR A 29 10.25 -23.20 -4.43
CA THR A 29 9.46 -22.62 -5.52
C THR A 29 10.14 -21.30 -5.91
N PRO A 30 10.47 -21.08 -7.20
CA PRO A 30 11.08 -19.83 -7.63
C PRO A 30 10.22 -18.67 -7.15
N VAL A 31 10.80 -17.75 -6.39
CA VAL A 31 10.13 -16.48 -6.05
C VAL A 31 9.94 -15.75 -7.37
N GLU A 32 8.69 -15.52 -7.77
CA GLU A 32 8.41 -14.70 -8.93
C GLU A 32 9.03 -13.32 -8.70
N LYS A 33 9.81 -12.85 -9.68
CA LYS A 33 10.37 -11.50 -9.62
C LYS A 33 9.23 -10.49 -9.76
N PHE A 34 9.35 -9.33 -9.09
CA PHE A 34 8.33 -8.29 -9.13
C PHE A 34 7.97 -7.85 -10.56
N GLU A 35 8.94 -7.83 -11.48
CA GLU A 35 8.74 -7.44 -12.88
C GLU A 35 7.77 -8.36 -13.62
N HIS A 36 7.68 -9.62 -13.21
CA HIS A 36 6.82 -10.61 -13.86
C HIS A 36 5.41 -10.66 -13.28
N ALA A 37 5.20 -10.12 -12.07
CA ALA A 37 3.88 -10.05 -11.45
C ALA A 37 2.93 -9.19 -12.29
N GLN A 38 1.69 -9.62 -12.45
CA GLN A 38 0.63 -8.87 -13.11
C GLN A 38 -0.35 -8.30 -12.08
N PRO A 39 -0.94 -7.12 -12.32
CA PRO A 39 -2.02 -6.62 -11.49
C PRO A 39 -3.14 -7.66 -11.34
N THR A 40 -3.69 -7.81 -10.14
CA THR A 40 -4.82 -8.72 -9.92
C THR A 40 -6.15 -8.12 -10.42
N GLN A 41 -7.23 -8.90 -10.40
CA GLN A 41 -8.57 -8.39 -10.70
C GLN A 41 -8.94 -7.23 -9.77
N THR A 42 -8.55 -7.30 -8.49
CA THR A 42 -8.71 -6.19 -7.53
C THR A 42 -8.00 -4.92 -8.02
N HIS A 43 -6.73 -4.99 -8.41
CA HIS A 43 -6.00 -3.83 -8.91
C HIS A 43 -6.69 -3.21 -10.14
N MET A 44 -7.08 -4.05 -11.10
CA MET A 44 -7.77 -3.59 -12.31
C MET A 44 -9.16 -3.00 -12.01
N ALA A 45 -9.89 -3.57 -11.05
CA ALA A 45 -11.16 -3.03 -10.59
C ALA A 45 -11.00 -1.64 -9.96
N LEU A 46 -9.97 -1.44 -9.13
CA LEU A 46 -9.68 -0.15 -8.50
C LEU A 46 -9.31 0.92 -9.54
N ALA A 47 -8.49 0.57 -10.54
CA ALA A 47 -8.17 1.48 -11.64
C ALA A 47 -9.43 1.86 -12.44
N ALA A 48 -10.30 0.89 -12.74
CA ALA A 48 -11.56 1.15 -13.44
C ALA A 48 -12.53 2.01 -12.61
N LEU A 49 -12.63 1.76 -11.29
CA LEU A 49 -13.44 2.58 -10.37
C LEU A 49 -12.89 3.99 -10.24
N ALA A 50 -11.57 4.18 -10.22
CA ALA A 50 -10.94 5.50 -10.20
C ALA A 50 -11.24 6.27 -11.50
N GLY A 51 -11.14 5.60 -12.66
CA GLY A 51 -11.51 6.17 -13.96
C GLY A 51 -13.00 6.51 -14.09
N ALA A 52 -13.87 5.75 -13.40
CA ALA A 52 -15.31 6.03 -13.31
C ALA A 52 -15.68 7.05 -12.22
N GLY A 53 -14.70 7.63 -11.51
CA GLY A 53 -14.94 8.61 -10.44
C GLY A 53 -15.63 8.04 -9.20
N ARG A 54 -15.57 6.72 -8.97
CA ARG A 54 -16.19 6.03 -7.82
C ARG A 54 -15.23 5.85 -6.65
N VAL A 55 -13.96 5.67 -6.96
CA VAL A 55 -12.87 5.65 -5.98
C VAL A 55 -12.15 6.96 -6.09
N MET A 56 -12.06 7.72 -5.00
CA MET A 56 -11.49 9.07 -5.00
C MET A 56 -9.98 9.10 -4.85
N TYR A 57 -9.44 8.21 -4.02
CA TYR A 57 -8.03 8.13 -3.69
C TYR A 57 -7.70 6.70 -3.22
N CYS A 58 -6.43 6.31 -3.25
CA CYS A 58 -5.95 5.00 -2.79
C CYS A 58 -4.73 5.18 -1.90
N VAL A 59 -4.72 4.52 -0.75
CA VAL A 59 -3.58 4.43 0.15
C VAL A 59 -3.10 2.99 0.14
N THR A 60 -1.84 2.76 -0.23
CA THR A 60 -1.26 1.42 -0.28
C THR A 60 -0.08 1.27 0.67
N GLN A 61 -0.01 0.09 1.29
CA GLN A 61 1.11 -0.38 2.11
C GLN A 61 2.01 -1.34 1.31
N ASN A 62 1.61 -1.71 0.09
CA ASN A 62 2.38 -2.60 -0.76
C ASN A 62 3.53 -1.85 -1.43
N VAL A 63 4.65 -2.55 -1.61
CA VAL A 63 5.84 -2.05 -2.29
C VAL A 63 5.98 -2.61 -3.72
N ASP A 64 5.02 -3.40 -4.19
CA ASP A 64 5.10 -4.22 -5.42
C ASP A 64 4.88 -3.46 -6.75
N GLY A 65 4.52 -2.18 -6.68
CA GLY A 65 4.24 -1.32 -7.84
C GLY A 65 3.01 -1.70 -8.67
N LEU A 66 2.18 -2.66 -8.23
CA LEU A 66 1.05 -3.16 -9.04
C LEU A 66 -0.07 -2.14 -9.20
N HIS A 67 -0.26 -1.21 -8.25
CA HIS A 67 -1.21 -0.11 -8.43
C HIS A 67 -0.81 0.81 -9.59
N GLN A 68 0.44 1.28 -9.62
CA GLN A 68 0.95 2.11 -10.73
C GLN A 68 0.90 1.34 -12.05
N ARG A 69 1.35 0.07 -12.02
CA ARG A 69 1.34 -0.83 -13.19
C ARG A 69 -0.04 -1.27 -13.64
N SER A 70 -1.10 -1.06 -12.86
CA SER A 70 -2.49 -1.25 -13.29
C SER A 70 -3.06 -0.04 -14.04
N GLY A 71 -2.32 1.07 -14.08
CA GLY A 71 -2.80 2.36 -14.59
C GLY A 71 -3.68 3.11 -13.60
N PHE A 72 -3.59 2.81 -12.30
CA PHE A 72 -4.23 3.63 -11.28
C PHE A 72 -3.63 5.06 -11.32
N PRO A 73 -4.44 6.13 -11.25
CA PRO A 73 -3.93 7.50 -11.32
C PRO A 73 -2.95 7.82 -10.19
N VAL A 74 -1.72 8.20 -10.55
CA VAL A 74 -0.61 8.41 -9.59
C VAL A 74 -0.85 9.62 -8.68
N ASP A 75 -1.51 10.66 -9.19
CA ASP A 75 -1.95 11.84 -8.44
C ASP A 75 -3.01 11.53 -7.35
N ARG A 76 -3.51 10.28 -7.34
CA ARG A 76 -4.55 9.81 -6.42
C ARG A 76 -4.10 8.57 -5.64
N LEU A 77 -2.79 8.32 -5.59
CA LEU A 77 -2.18 7.15 -4.96
C LEU A 77 -1.13 7.60 -3.94
N ALA A 78 -1.33 7.25 -2.67
CA ALA A 78 -0.29 7.31 -1.64
C ALA A 78 0.36 5.93 -1.48
N VAL A 79 1.67 5.84 -1.68
CA VAL A 79 2.47 4.63 -1.46
C VAL A 79 3.26 4.79 -0.17
N LEU A 80 2.71 4.31 0.95
CA LEU A 80 3.23 4.65 2.28
C LEU A 80 4.56 3.97 2.61
N HIS A 81 4.82 2.76 2.10
CA HIS A 81 6.03 2.00 2.42
C HIS A 81 7.09 2.03 1.31
N GLY A 82 6.92 2.91 0.33
CA GLY A 82 7.75 2.97 -0.87
C GLY A 82 7.36 1.95 -1.94
N ASP A 83 8.10 1.95 -3.04
CA ASP A 83 7.84 1.12 -4.21
C ASP A 83 9.16 0.61 -4.78
N VAL A 84 9.29 -0.71 -4.99
CA VAL A 84 10.52 -1.34 -5.49
C VAL A 84 10.88 -0.92 -6.92
N PHE A 85 10.00 -0.22 -7.63
CA PHE A 85 10.24 0.35 -8.95
C PHE A 85 10.50 1.85 -8.91
N THR A 86 10.29 2.53 -7.78
CA THR A 86 10.37 3.99 -7.69
C THR A 86 11.63 4.45 -6.99
N GLU A 87 12.39 5.32 -7.65
CA GLU A 87 13.49 6.07 -7.06
C GLU A 87 13.20 7.57 -7.04
N ARG A 88 13.64 8.24 -5.98
CA ARG A 88 13.39 9.66 -5.73
C ARG A 88 14.67 10.47 -5.77
N CYS A 89 14.63 11.63 -6.41
CA CYS A 89 15.75 12.56 -6.40
C CYS A 89 15.88 13.26 -5.05
N GLU A 90 17.05 13.16 -4.41
CA GLU A 90 17.29 13.77 -3.09
C GLU A 90 17.31 15.31 -3.10
N VAL A 91 17.45 15.93 -4.28
CA VAL A 91 17.56 17.39 -4.42
C VAL A 91 16.22 18.02 -4.79
N CYS A 92 15.57 17.50 -5.83
CA CYS A 92 14.35 18.11 -6.37
C CYS A 92 13.06 17.35 -6.05
N GLY A 93 13.15 16.19 -5.38
CA GLY A 93 11.99 15.39 -4.98
C GLY A 93 11.33 14.61 -6.13
N ALA A 94 11.77 14.76 -7.37
CA ALA A 94 11.17 14.08 -8.52
C ALA A 94 11.28 12.56 -8.40
N ASP A 95 10.16 11.88 -8.63
CA ASP A 95 10.05 10.42 -8.67
C ASP A 95 10.20 9.86 -10.08
N TYR A 96 10.88 8.72 -10.16
CA TYR A 96 11.12 7.97 -11.37
C TYR A 96 10.67 6.53 -11.18
N PHE A 97 9.57 6.17 -11.85
CA PHE A 97 9.08 4.81 -11.90
C PHE A 97 9.76 4.04 -13.03
N ARG A 98 10.42 2.93 -12.67
CA ARG A 98 11.25 2.13 -13.57
C ARG A 98 10.53 0.84 -13.98
N ASP A 99 11.09 0.16 -14.97
CA ASP A 99 10.56 -1.09 -15.50
C ASP A 99 11.11 -2.35 -14.85
N THR A 100 12.17 -2.19 -14.06
CA THR A 100 12.80 -3.23 -13.27
C THR A 100 12.86 -2.82 -11.81
N ASP A 101 12.94 -3.81 -10.92
CA ASP A 101 13.28 -3.57 -9.51
C ASP A 101 14.59 -2.77 -9.45
N ILE A 102 14.54 -1.61 -8.80
CA ILE A 102 15.70 -0.72 -8.72
C ILE A 102 16.76 -1.25 -7.75
N GLY A 103 16.37 -2.15 -6.86
CA GLY A 103 17.14 -2.58 -5.71
C GLY A 103 17.34 -1.46 -4.69
N GLY A 104 17.11 -1.75 -3.42
CA GLY A 104 17.27 -0.76 -2.36
C GLY A 104 16.46 -1.08 -1.12
N LEU A 105 16.83 -0.45 -0.03
CA LEU A 105 16.14 -0.50 1.27
C LEU A 105 16.72 0.60 2.14
N SER A 106 15.87 1.42 2.74
CA SER A 106 16.23 2.58 3.56
C SER A 106 16.98 3.64 2.77
N PHE A 107 16.36 4.11 1.67
CA PHE A 107 16.79 5.29 0.92
C PHE A 107 18.25 5.23 0.42
N ARG A 108 18.71 4.05 0.00
CA ARG A 108 20.04 3.86 -0.57
C ARG A 108 20.13 4.48 -1.94
N TYR A 109 21.31 5.00 -2.26
CA TYR A 109 21.60 5.50 -3.60
C TYR A 109 21.55 4.37 -4.63
N THR A 110 20.82 4.61 -5.73
CA THR A 110 20.67 3.64 -6.83
C THR A 110 21.81 3.71 -7.85
N GLY A 111 22.69 4.70 -7.72
CA GLY A 111 23.78 4.98 -8.65
C GLY A 111 23.37 5.81 -9.88
N ARG A 112 22.08 6.15 -10.01
CA ARG A 112 21.55 7.03 -11.06
C ARG A 112 21.48 8.49 -10.58
N VAL A 113 21.32 9.40 -11.54
CA VAL A 113 21.18 10.85 -11.32
C VAL A 113 19.87 11.34 -11.93
N CYS A 114 19.36 12.44 -11.38
CA CYS A 114 18.15 13.10 -11.86
C CYS A 114 18.23 13.45 -13.35
N GLU A 115 17.14 13.20 -14.08
CA GLU A 115 17.01 13.49 -15.52
C GLU A 115 16.31 14.83 -15.78
N LYS A 116 15.77 15.48 -14.73
CA LYS A 116 15.11 16.79 -14.82
C LYS A 116 16.12 17.86 -15.20
N GLU A 117 15.80 18.68 -16.21
CA GLU A 117 16.67 19.78 -16.64
C GLU A 117 17.03 20.70 -15.47
N GLY A 118 18.32 21.01 -15.35
CA GLY A 118 18.86 21.83 -14.26
C GLY A 118 19.05 21.11 -12.92
N CYS A 119 18.75 19.81 -12.82
CA CYS A 119 19.00 19.01 -11.64
C CYS A 119 19.98 17.87 -11.93
N SER A 120 20.96 17.64 -11.05
CA SER A 120 21.91 16.53 -11.11
C SER A 120 21.99 15.75 -9.79
N GLY A 121 20.95 15.88 -8.96
CA GLY A 121 20.85 15.19 -7.67
C GLY A 121 20.89 13.67 -7.83
N LYS A 122 21.44 12.97 -6.84
CA LYS A 122 21.47 11.51 -6.86
C LYS A 122 20.08 10.96 -6.57
N LEU A 123 19.79 9.80 -7.15
CA LEU A 123 18.55 9.09 -6.93
C LEU A 123 18.72 8.07 -5.80
N ARG A 124 17.69 7.95 -4.95
CA ARG A 124 17.61 6.99 -3.85
C ARG A 124 16.38 6.11 -4.02
N ASP A 125 16.42 4.88 -3.53
CA ASP A 125 15.22 4.06 -3.41
C ASP A 125 14.19 4.69 -2.45
N THR A 126 12.96 4.21 -2.51
CA THR A 126 11.86 4.72 -1.67
C THR A 126 11.39 3.72 -0.61
N VAL A 127 11.95 2.50 -0.60
CA VAL A 127 11.46 1.39 0.24
C VAL A 127 11.93 1.59 1.68
N LEU A 128 10.97 1.54 2.61
CA LEU A 128 11.23 1.73 4.03
C LEU A 128 11.79 0.47 4.70
N ASP A 129 12.79 0.64 5.56
CA ASP A 129 13.15 -0.34 6.60
C ASP A 129 12.36 -0.04 7.89
N TRP A 130 12.46 -0.91 8.88
CA TRP A 130 11.66 -0.86 10.11
C TRP A 130 11.80 0.42 10.93
N GLU A 131 12.94 1.09 10.83
CA GLU A 131 13.25 2.31 11.58
C GLU A 131 12.94 3.59 10.79
N ASP A 132 12.58 3.46 9.51
CA ASP A 132 12.30 4.60 8.65
C ASP A 132 10.89 5.16 8.92
N GLU A 133 10.78 6.49 8.85
CA GLU A 133 9.51 7.19 8.97
C GLU A 133 8.70 7.06 7.68
N LEU A 134 7.36 7.04 7.79
CA LEU A 134 6.49 7.16 6.63
C LEU A 134 6.72 8.50 5.91
N PRO A 135 6.54 8.55 4.59
CA PRO A 135 6.75 9.77 3.85
C PRO A 135 5.65 10.81 4.17
N GLU A 136 6.09 11.95 4.72
CA GLU A 136 5.22 12.92 5.41
C GLU A 136 4.15 13.54 4.51
N VAL A 137 4.43 13.71 3.21
CA VAL A 137 3.46 14.29 2.27
C VAL A 137 2.31 13.31 2.02
N GLU A 138 2.66 12.05 1.77
CA GLU A 138 1.74 10.97 1.42
C GLU A 138 0.87 10.58 2.63
N ILE A 139 1.41 10.55 3.85
CA ILE A 139 0.62 10.27 5.05
C ILE A 139 -0.36 11.42 5.36
N ARG A 140 0.07 12.68 5.29
CA ARG A 140 -0.81 13.84 5.49
C ARG A 140 -1.91 13.94 4.44
N GLU A 141 -1.59 13.63 3.18
CA GLU A 141 -2.58 13.54 2.11
C GLU A 141 -3.59 12.44 2.41
N SER A 142 -3.12 11.26 2.81
CA SER A 142 -3.96 10.13 3.17
C SER A 142 -4.95 10.50 4.28
N GLU A 143 -4.48 11.07 5.39
CA GLU A 143 -5.33 11.52 6.50
C GLU A 143 -6.40 12.52 6.05
N ARG A 144 -6.04 13.49 5.21
CA ARG A 144 -6.98 14.48 4.67
C ARG A 144 -8.04 13.85 3.76
N GLN A 145 -7.65 12.91 2.91
CA GLN A 145 -8.59 12.19 2.04
C GLN A 145 -9.52 11.28 2.86
N ILE A 146 -9.01 10.63 3.90
CA ILE A 146 -9.80 9.81 4.83
C ILE A 146 -10.82 10.67 5.57
N ALA A 147 -10.40 11.81 6.12
CA ALA A 147 -11.30 12.70 6.85
C ALA A 147 -12.42 13.26 5.97
N ALA A 148 -12.16 13.46 4.68
CA ALA A 148 -13.13 13.98 3.72
C ALA A 148 -14.10 12.91 3.17
N CYS A 149 -13.72 11.63 3.16
CA CYS A 149 -14.52 10.57 2.53
C CYS A 149 -15.73 10.12 3.38
N ASP A 150 -16.67 9.45 2.73
CA ASP A 150 -17.84 8.86 3.40
C ASP A 150 -17.64 7.39 3.78
N LEU A 151 -16.73 6.72 3.06
CA LEU A 151 -16.41 5.32 3.26
C LEU A 151 -14.94 5.05 2.95
N VAL A 152 -14.27 4.35 3.85
CA VAL A 152 -13.01 3.66 3.57
C VAL A 152 -13.26 2.18 3.33
N LEU A 153 -12.73 1.62 2.26
CA LEU A 153 -12.75 0.19 1.99
C LEU A 153 -11.35 -0.39 2.16
N CYS A 154 -11.18 -1.21 3.19
CA CYS A 154 -9.93 -1.90 3.49
C CYS A 154 -9.93 -3.28 2.82
N LEU A 155 -9.08 -3.54 1.83
CA LEU A 155 -8.95 -4.87 1.21
C LEU A 155 -7.58 -5.47 1.54
N GLY A 156 -7.56 -6.74 1.96
CA GLY A 156 -6.33 -7.53 2.04
C GLY A 156 -5.25 -7.04 3.02
N THR A 157 -5.59 -6.19 4.00
CA THR A 157 -4.65 -5.71 5.02
C THR A 157 -5.00 -6.24 6.41
N SER A 158 -3.97 -6.62 7.18
CA SER A 158 -4.13 -7.03 8.58
C SER A 158 -4.34 -5.83 9.53
N LEU A 159 -4.09 -4.60 9.04
CA LEU A 159 -4.18 -3.34 9.81
C LEU A 159 -3.32 -3.33 11.08
N ARG A 160 -2.16 -4.00 11.05
CA ARG A 160 -1.25 -4.10 12.22
C ARG A 160 -0.09 -3.12 12.22
N ILE A 161 0.32 -2.64 11.05
CA ILE A 161 1.49 -1.77 10.91
C ILE A 161 1.07 -0.33 11.13
N GLU A 162 1.56 0.29 12.19
CA GLU A 162 1.24 1.69 12.51
C GLU A 162 2.25 2.66 11.88
N PRO A 163 1.83 3.87 11.50
CA PRO A 163 0.46 4.43 11.65
C PRO A 163 -0.52 4.04 10.54
N ALA A 164 -0.09 3.31 9.50
CA ALA A 164 -0.93 2.99 8.34
C ALA A 164 -2.18 2.14 8.67
N GLY A 165 -2.09 1.28 9.69
CA GLY A 165 -3.13 0.34 10.10
C GLY A 165 -4.30 1.03 10.80
N SER A 166 -4.05 2.09 11.56
CA SER A 166 -5.09 2.86 12.25
C SER A 166 -5.75 3.94 11.40
N LEU A 167 -5.22 4.25 10.21
CA LEU A 167 -5.82 5.21 9.26
C LEU A 167 -7.34 5.05 9.04
N PRO A 168 -7.90 3.84 8.83
CA PRO A 168 -9.35 3.67 8.65
C PRO A 168 -10.19 4.16 9.83
N LEU A 169 -9.63 4.24 11.05
CA LEU A 169 -10.35 4.71 12.24
C LEU A 169 -10.67 6.20 12.20
N GLN A 170 -9.97 6.97 11.36
CA GLN A 170 -10.24 8.39 11.16
C GLN A 170 -11.43 8.63 10.22
N ALA A 171 -11.90 7.60 9.52
CA ALA A 171 -13.01 7.69 8.58
C ALA A 171 -14.37 7.77 9.27
N LYS A 172 -15.37 8.34 8.60
CA LYS A 172 -16.76 8.29 9.07
C LYS A 172 -17.27 6.85 9.22
N LYS A 173 -16.90 5.99 8.26
CA LYS A 173 -17.19 4.56 8.20
C LYS A 173 -16.05 3.86 7.47
N PHE A 174 -15.75 2.63 7.88
CA PHE A 174 -14.91 1.75 7.08
C PHE A 174 -15.49 0.34 6.99
N ALA A 175 -15.20 -0.33 5.89
CA ALA A 175 -15.54 -1.74 5.65
C ALA A 175 -14.26 -2.55 5.44
N LEU A 176 -14.28 -3.81 5.88
CA LEU A 176 -13.16 -4.72 5.79
C LEU A 176 -13.48 -5.85 4.81
N VAL A 177 -12.58 -6.13 3.89
CA VAL A 177 -12.54 -7.36 3.11
C VAL A 177 -11.19 -8.01 3.36
N ASN A 178 -11.16 -8.98 4.27
CA ASN A 178 -9.94 -9.68 4.60
C ASN A 178 -10.26 -11.10 5.06
N LEU A 179 -9.43 -12.06 4.70
CA LEU A 179 -9.58 -13.46 5.12
C LEU A 179 -9.40 -13.63 6.63
N GLN A 180 -8.47 -12.88 7.22
CA GLN A 180 -8.09 -12.98 8.64
C GLN A 180 -8.73 -11.90 9.49
N LYS A 181 -8.83 -12.17 10.81
CA LYS A 181 -9.26 -11.18 11.80
C LYS A 181 -8.29 -9.99 11.82
N THR A 182 -8.81 -8.76 11.92
CA THR A 182 -8.01 -7.54 12.08
C THR A 182 -8.17 -6.98 13.51
N PRO A 183 -7.25 -6.11 13.99
CA PRO A 183 -7.39 -5.45 15.30
C PRO A 183 -8.66 -4.59 15.45
N TYR A 184 -9.23 -4.12 14.34
CA TYR A 184 -10.33 -3.14 14.35
C TYR A 184 -11.67 -3.68 13.83
N ASP A 185 -11.81 -5.00 13.76
CA ASP A 185 -13.07 -5.67 13.37
C ASP A 185 -14.30 -5.08 14.08
N ASP A 186 -14.23 -4.91 15.41
CA ASP A 186 -15.37 -4.47 16.23
C ASP A 186 -15.81 -3.02 15.93
N GLN A 187 -15.00 -2.26 15.19
CA GLN A 187 -15.29 -0.88 14.78
C GLN A 187 -15.73 -0.77 13.31
N ALA A 188 -15.59 -1.84 12.53
CA ALA A 188 -15.94 -1.82 11.11
C ALA A 188 -17.46 -1.83 10.90
N ALA A 189 -17.94 -1.03 9.94
CA ALA A 189 -19.36 -1.00 9.59
C ALA A 189 -19.81 -2.26 8.84
N LEU A 190 -18.88 -2.93 8.15
CA LEU A 190 -19.10 -4.19 7.44
C LEU A 190 -17.79 -4.99 7.42
N ILE A 191 -17.90 -6.30 7.56
CA ILE A 191 -16.78 -7.23 7.44
C ILE A 191 -17.16 -8.33 6.46
N VAL A 192 -16.32 -8.56 5.45
CA VAL A 192 -16.44 -9.64 4.48
C VAL A 192 -15.20 -10.53 4.57
N ARG A 193 -15.41 -11.79 4.96
CA ARG A 193 -14.35 -12.81 5.09
C ARG A 193 -14.21 -13.61 3.79
N ALA A 194 -13.59 -12.98 2.80
CA ALA A 194 -13.40 -13.57 1.47
C ALA A 194 -12.14 -13.01 0.80
N ARG A 195 -11.75 -13.62 -0.33
CA ARG A 195 -10.68 -13.09 -1.19
C ARG A 195 -11.15 -11.76 -1.80
N ALA A 196 -10.26 -10.77 -1.82
CA ALA A 196 -10.57 -9.44 -2.37
C ALA A 196 -11.02 -9.50 -3.83
N ASP A 197 -10.37 -10.32 -4.66
CA ASP A 197 -10.74 -10.49 -6.07
C ASP A 197 -12.19 -10.93 -6.25
N ASP A 198 -12.65 -11.91 -5.46
CA ASP A 198 -14.01 -12.44 -5.56
C ASP A 198 -15.03 -11.37 -5.17
N VAL A 199 -14.75 -10.62 -4.09
CA VAL A 199 -15.61 -9.51 -3.65
C VAL A 199 -15.65 -8.38 -4.67
N MET A 200 -14.50 -7.99 -5.22
CA MET A 200 -14.42 -6.91 -6.20
C MET A 200 -15.10 -7.27 -7.51
N CYS A 201 -15.11 -8.55 -7.92
CA CYS A 201 -15.91 -9.01 -9.05
C CYS A 201 -17.41 -8.73 -8.82
N TYR A 202 -17.95 -9.11 -7.66
CA TYR A 202 -19.35 -8.84 -7.33
C TYR A 202 -19.66 -7.34 -7.20
N VAL A 203 -18.75 -6.55 -6.61
CA VAL A 203 -18.90 -5.08 -6.52
C VAL A 203 -18.96 -4.46 -7.91
N MET A 204 -18.06 -4.85 -8.81
CA MET A 204 -18.02 -4.33 -10.17
C MET A 204 -19.28 -4.71 -10.96
N GLU A 205 -19.74 -5.96 -10.84
CA GLU A 205 -21.00 -6.42 -11.43
C GLU A 205 -22.20 -5.62 -10.90
N ALA A 206 -22.31 -5.43 -9.58
CA ALA A 206 -23.39 -4.66 -8.97
C ALA A 206 -23.39 -3.18 -9.38
N LEU A 207 -22.21 -2.63 -9.68
CA LEU A 207 -22.06 -1.26 -10.20
C LEU A 207 -22.23 -1.16 -11.72
N GLY A 208 -22.42 -2.28 -12.42
CA GLY A 208 -22.51 -2.32 -13.89
C GLY A 208 -21.21 -1.94 -14.58
N LEU A 209 -20.07 -2.12 -13.92
CA LEU A 209 -18.74 -1.80 -14.45
C LEU A 209 -17.98 -3.08 -14.82
N LYS A 210 -17.23 -3.02 -15.92
CA LYS A 210 -16.35 -4.12 -16.34
C LYS A 210 -14.97 -3.98 -15.71
N ILE A 211 -14.40 -5.08 -15.26
CA ILE A 211 -12.99 -5.16 -14.88
C ILE A 211 -12.17 -5.31 -16.17
N PRO A 212 -11.23 -4.40 -16.46
CA PRO A 212 -10.33 -4.57 -17.60
C PRO A 212 -9.45 -5.82 -17.42
N ASP A 213 -9.18 -6.53 -18.52
CA ASP A 213 -8.34 -7.72 -18.49
C ASP A 213 -6.90 -7.36 -18.09
N PRO A 214 -6.37 -7.91 -16.97
CA PRO A 214 -5.02 -7.63 -16.52
C PRO A 214 -3.93 -7.98 -17.55
N SER A 215 -4.16 -8.99 -18.39
CA SER A 215 -3.20 -9.45 -19.40
C SER A 215 -3.02 -8.48 -20.58
N LEU A 216 -3.99 -7.58 -20.77
CA LEU A 216 -3.95 -6.57 -21.83
C LEU A 216 -3.20 -5.31 -21.41
N PHE A 217 -2.90 -5.14 -20.12
CA PHE A 217 -2.21 -3.96 -19.64
C PHE A 217 -0.71 -4.06 -19.94
N LYS A 218 -0.22 -3.12 -20.76
CA LYS A 218 1.20 -2.93 -21.03
C LYS A 218 1.66 -1.65 -20.33
N MET A 219 2.61 -1.79 -19.42
CA MET A 219 3.25 -0.67 -18.73
C MET A 219 3.77 0.35 -19.75
N LYS A 220 3.30 1.59 -19.69
CA LYS A 220 3.86 2.69 -20.48
C LYS A 220 5.04 3.24 -19.71
N THR A 221 6.25 2.81 -20.07
CA THR A 221 7.48 3.34 -19.49
C THR A 221 7.88 4.57 -20.29
N LYS A 222 7.80 5.78 -19.69
CA LYS A 222 8.56 6.96 -20.14
C LYS A 222 8.42 8.14 -19.16
N GLY A 223 9.57 8.59 -18.65
CA GLY A 223 9.78 9.92 -18.08
C GLY A 223 9.46 10.04 -16.58
N ALA A 224 10.14 10.98 -15.91
CA ALA A 224 9.79 11.45 -14.57
C ALA A 224 8.30 11.78 -14.53
N PHE A 225 7.62 11.48 -13.41
CA PHE A 225 6.33 12.10 -13.15
C PHE A 225 6.60 13.59 -12.89
N SER A 226 6.34 14.43 -13.88
CA SER A 226 6.41 15.88 -13.69
C SER A 226 5.16 16.34 -12.94
N ASP A 227 5.34 17.08 -11.86
CA ASP A 227 4.28 17.79 -11.11
C ASP A 227 3.53 18.89 -11.91
N ASP A 228 3.52 18.83 -13.25
CA ASP A 228 2.76 19.76 -14.09
C ASP A 228 1.28 19.35 -14.16
N ALA A 229 0.65 19.22 -13.00
CA ALA A 229 -0.78 19.36 -12.84
C ALA A 229 -1.10 20.81 -12.45
N THR A 230 -0.83 21.75 -13.36
CA THR A 230 -1.60 22.99 -13.33
C THR A 230 -3.01 22.63 -13.77
N ALA A 231 -3.91 22.54 -12.80
CA ALA A 231 -5.33 22.44 -13.04
C ALA A 231 -5.73 23.50 -14.07
N GLU A 232 -6.11 23.08 -15.28
CA GLU A 232 -6.92 23.91 -16.15
C GLU A 232 -8.20 24.23 -15.37
N LYS A 233 -8.23 25.45 -14.84
CA LYS A 233 -9.41 26.00 -14.19
C LYS A 233 -10.56 25.93 -15.19
N ALA A 234 -11.60 25.18 -14.82
CA ALA A 234 -12.92 25.32 -15.43
C ALA A 234 -13.27 26.82 -15.48
N PRO A 235 -13.85 27.32 -16.59
CA PRO A 235 -14.09 28.74 -16.77
C PRO A 235 -15.01 29.25 -15.67
N THR A 236 -14.51 30.21 -14.88
CA THR A 236 -15.33 30.96 -13.93
C THR A 236 -16.33 31.79 -14.72
N GLU A 237 -17.62 31.45 -14.60
CA GLU A 237 -18.71 32.28 -15.10
C GLU A 237 -18.60 33.68 -14.49
N GLY A 238 -18.49 34.67 -15.38
CA GLY A 238 -18.42 36.08 -15.03
C GLY A 238 -19.69 36.54 -14.35
N THR A 239 -19.51 37.24 -13.24
CA THR A 239 -20.52 38.05 -12.58
C THR A 239 -21.05 39.12 -13.53
N HIS A 240 -22.19 38.86 -14.17
CA HIS A 240 -23.03 39.90 -14.73
C HIS A 240 -24.23 40.13 -13.80
N GLN A 241 -24.15 41.21 -13.02
CA GLN A 241 -25.32 41.89 -12.48
C GLN A 241 -26.20 42.35 -13.65
N ARG A 242 -27.44 41.85 -13.74
CA ARG A 242 -28.58 42.57 -14.33
C ARG A 242 -29.87 42.23 -13.61
N GLU A 243 -30.35 43.25 -12.89
CA GLU A 243 -31.72 43.73 -12.72
C GLU A 243 -32.90 42.74 -12.74
N ILE A 244 -33.60 42.78 -11.60
CA ILE A 244 -34.95 42.29 -11.34
C ILE A 244 -35.95 42.98 -12.27
N THR A 245 -36.76 42.21 -13.01
CA THR A 245 -38.10 42.63 -13.43
C THR A 245 -39.08 41.44 -13.37
N ASP A 246 -40.28 41.73 -12.88
CA ASP A 246 -41.39 40.83 -12.61
C ASP A 246 -41.97 40.12 -13.86
N GLY A 247 -42.48 38.89 -13.70
CA GLY A 247 -43.24 38.23 -14.77
C GLY A 247 -43.75 36.81 -14.48
N LYS A 248 -44.98 36.73 -13.98
CA LYS A 248 -45.96 35.61 -13.94
C LYS A 248 -45.65 34.30 -14.72
N GLY A 249 -45.76 33.17 -14.01
CA GLY A 249 -46.78 32.13 -14.29
C GLY A 249 -46.38 30.81 -14.99
N CYS A 250 -47.05 29.73 -14.55
CA CYS A 250 -47.08 28.32 -15.04
C CYS A 250 -46.08 27.38 -14.34
N GLY A 251 -46.41 26.24 -13.74
CA GLY A 251 -47.62 25.43 -13.75
C GLY A 251 -47.21 23.94 -13.76
N SER A 252 -47.54 23.22 -12.68
CA SER A 252 -47.67 21.75 -12.55
C SER A 252 -46.65 20.80 -13.19
N GLY A 253 -46.00 20.00 -12.34
CA GLY A 253 -45.99 18.53 -12.47
C GLY A 253 -44.88 17.88 -13.31
N SER A 254 -43.83 17.42 -12.64
CA SER A 254 -43.30 16.04 -12.72
C SER A 254 -41.93 16.00 -12.03
N GLY A 255 -41.77 15.03 -11.13
CA GLY A 255 -40.59 14.88 -10.29
C GLY A 255 -39.35 14.57 -11.13
N CYS A 256 -38.35 15.43 -11.04
CA CYS A 256 -36.99 15.08 -11.39
C CYS A 256 -36.40 14.38 -10.16
N PRO A 257 -35.98 13.10 -10.23
CA PRO A 257 -35.25 12.50 -9.14
C PRO A 257 -33.93 13.27 -9.00
N ARG A 258 -33.72 13.84 -7.81
CA ARG A 258 -32.44 14.40 -7.41
C ARG A 258 -31.39 13.33 -7.64
N SER A 259 -30.35 13.67 -8.40
CA SER A 259 -29.12 12.89 -8.47
C SER A 259 -28.50 12.89 -7.06
N ASP A 260 -28.85 11.88 -6.27
CA ASP A 260 -28.27 11.70 -4.94
C ASP A 260 -26.76 11.48 -5.07
N GLY A 261 -26.04 12.19 -4.18
CA GLY A 261 -24.61 12.39 -4.19
C GLY A 261 -23.81 11.09 -4.29
N GLY A 262 -22.78 11.13 -5.12
CA GLY A 262 -21.84 10.02 -5.28
C GLY A 262 -21.20 9.69 -3.94
N ALA A 263 -21.36 8.45 -3.49
CA ALA A 263 -20.59 7.92 -2.37
C ALA A 263 -19.09 8.01 -2.71
N HIS A 264 -18.34 8.78 -1.93
CA HIS A 264 -16.90 8.93 -2.10
C HIS A 264 -16.20 7.82 -1.33
N ALA A 265 -15.72 6.79 -2.04
CA ALA A 265 -14.95 5.70 -1.45
C ALA A 265 -13.44 5.98 -1.57
N LEU A 266 -12.72 5.85 -0.45
CA LEU A 266 -11.27 5.74 -0.40
C LEU A 266 -10.89 4.28 -0.20
N ASN A 267 -9.87 3.79 -0.90
CA ASN A 267 -9.37 2.43 -0.67
C ASN A 267 -8.08 2.42 0.15
N ILE A 268 -7.98 1.46 1.08
CA ILE A 268 -6.75 1.11 1.79
C ILE A 268 -6.45 -0.37 1.52
N ILE A 269 -5.49 -0.68 0.64
CA ILE A 269 -5.21 -2.03 0.10
C ILE A 269 -3.73 -2.06 -0.28
N ASP A 270 -2.89 -3.06 -0.06
CA ASP A 270 -2.96 -4.43 0.46
C ASP A 270 -1.72 -4.59 1.37
N GLY A 271 -1.66 -5.66 2.16
CA GLY A 271 -0.52 -5.97 3.02
C GLY A 271 -0.46 -7.47 3.17
N LYS A 272 0.13 -8.14 2.19
CA LYS A 272 0.29 -9.60 2.22
C LYS A 272 1.24 -9.98 3.35
N GLU A 273 0.71 -10.42 4.49
CA GLU A 273 1.50 -11.18 5.45
C GLU A 273 1.87 -12.52 4.79
N ALA A 274 3.18 -12.81 4.75
CA ALA A 274 3.70 -14.11 4.38
C ALA A 274 3.06 -15.20 5.24
N GLY A 275 2.79 -16.35 4.62
CA GLY A 275 2.12 -17.49 5.24
C GLY A 275 2.69 -17.85 6.61
N THR A 276 1.78 -18.32 7.46
CA THR A 276 1.99 -18.80 8.82
C THR A 276 3.15 -19.80 8.91
N GLY A 277 4.32 -19.34 9.37
CA GLY A 277 5.35 -20.17 9.98
C GLY A 277 5.30 -19.98 11.51
N PRO A 278 5.49 -21.03 12.32
CA PRO A 278 5.47 -20.89 13.78
C PRO A 278 6.62 -19.98 14.22
N LEU A 279 6.28 -18.92 14.95
CA LEU A 279 7.24 -18.05 15.64
C LEU A 279 8.08 -18.91 16.59
N PRO A 280 9.42 -18.74 16.64
CA PRO A 280 10.24 -19.42 17.64
C PRO A 280 9.85 -18.93 19.03
N HIS A 281 9.40 -19.86 19.87
CA HIS A 281 9.07 -19.60 21.27
C HIS A 281 10.26 -18.99 22.01
N SER A 282 10.15 -17.73 22.41
CA SER A 282 10.99 -17.15 23.46
C SER A 282 10.49 -17.65 24.82
N THR A 283 11.31 -18.44 25.50
CA THR A 283 11.09 -18.90 26.87
C THR A 283 10.94 -17.71 27.84
N PRO A 284 9.93 -17.69 28.74
CA PRO A 284 9.82 -16.66 29.75
C PRO A 284 10.80 -16.95 30.89
N THR A 285 11.85 -16.13 31.03
CA THR A 285 12.69 -16.09 32.23
C THR A 285 11.87 -15.54 33.40
N THR A 286 11.60 -16.41 34.36
CA THR A 286 11.01 -16.10 35.67
C THR A 286 11.91 -15.13 36.45
N ASN A 287 11.41 -13.95 36.82
CA ASN A 287 12.05 -13.13 37.85
C ASN A 287 11.27 -13.26 39.15
N ARG A 288 11.82 -14.05 40.08
CA ARG A 288 11.30 -14.19 41.45
C ARG A 288 11.57 -12.91 42.23
N GLY A 289 10.57 -12.51 43.02
CA GLY A 289 10.52 -11.25 43.73
C GLY A 289 11.60 -11.04 44.79
N VAL A 290 11.91 -9.77 44.99
CA VAL A 290 12.60 -9.25 46.17
C VAL A 290 11.55 -8.64 47.08
N LYS A 291 11.30 -9.31 48.22
CA LYS A 291 10.63 -8.72 49.38
C LYS A 291 11.54 -7.63 49.96
N ARG A 292 10.99 -6.45 50.23
CA ARG A 292 11.56 -5.50 51.20
C ARG A 292 10.56 -5.35 52.35
N GLU A 293 11.02 -5.72 53.54
CA GLU A 293 10.35 -5.57 54.81
C GLU A 293 10.20 -4.09 55.19
N ARG A 294 9.05 -3.77 55.79
CA ARG A 294 8.84 -2.57 56.61
C ARG A 294 9.37 -2.86 58.01
N SER A 295 10.18 -1.97 58.56
CA SER A 295 10.49 -1.89 59.99
C SER A 295 9.81 -0.65 60.59
N GLU A 296 8.85 -0.86 61.49
CA GLU A 296 8.34 0.15 62.42
C GLU A 296 9.02 -0.01 63.79
N VAL A 297 9.52 1.12 64.30
CA VAL A 297 9.47 1.60 65.69
C VAL A 297 9.47 0.57 66.83
N SER A 298 10.59 0.45 67.53
CA SER A 298 10.79 0.78 68.97
C SER A 298 12.22 0.46 69.39
#